data_AF-Q8H6M4-F1
#
_entry.id   AF-Q8H6M4-F1
#
_cell.length_a   1.000
_cell.length_b   1.000
_cell.length_c   1.000
_cell.angle_alpha   90.00
_cell.angle_beta   90.00
_cell.angle_gamma   90.00
#
_symmetry.space_group_name_H-M   'P 1'
#
loop_
_entity.id
_entity.type
_entity.pdbx_description
1 polymer ?
#
loop_
_entity_poly.entity_id
_entity_poly.type
_entity_poly.pdbx_seq_one_letter_code
_entity_poly.pdbx_strand_id
1 'polypeptide(L)' 'TLKLATPTFGDLNHLISATMSGVTCCLRFPGQLNSDLRKLAVNLIPFPRLHFFMVGFAPLTSRGSQQ' A
#
# COMPACT_ATOMS: atom_id res chain seq x y z
N THR A 1 -6.55 15.76 0.15
CA THR A 1 -6.94 14.88 -0.96
C THR A 1 -6.25 15.36 -2.23
N LEU A 2 -6.13 14.53 -3.27
CA LEU A 2 -5.30 14.80 -4.46
C LEU A 2 -5.70 16.04 -5.29
N LYS A 3 -6.86 16.68 -5.03
CA LYS A 3 -7.33 17.94 -5.65
C LYS A 3 -7.32 17.93 -7.20
N LEU A 4 -7.62 16.78 -7.84
CA LEU A 4 -7.85 16.69 -9.28
C LEU A 4 -9.34 16.78 -9.61
N ALA A 5 -9.70 17.63 -10.60
CA ALA A 5 -11.09 17.79 -11.04
C ALA A 5 -11.60 16.58 -11.86
N THR A 6 -10.72 15.95 -12.66
CA THR A 6 -11.00 14.75 -13.45
C THR A 6 -9.84 13.76 -13.31
N PRO A 7 -9.89 12.81 -12.36
CA PRO A 7 -8.80 11.85 -12.18
C PRO A 7 -8.71 10.90 -13.39
N THR A 8 -7.48 10.63 -13.83
CA THR A 8 -7.20 9.68 -14.91
C THR A 8 -6.75 8.34 -14.35
N PHE A 9 -6.76 7.28 -15.16
CA PHE A 9 -6.16 5.98 -14.79
C PHE A 9 -4.68 6.11 -14.41
N GLY A 10 -3.94 7.06 -14.99
CA GLY A 10 -2.56 7.32 -14.60
C GLY A 10 -2.43 7.81 -13.15
N ASP A 11 -3.36 8.65 -12.70
CA ASP A 11 -3.37 9.15 -11.32
C ASP A 11 -3.72 8.06 -10.31
N LEU A 12 -4.68 7.19 -10.68
CA LEU A 12 -5.07 6.04 -9.87
C LEU A 12 -3.94 5.01 -9.80
N ASN A 13 -3.31 4.67 -10.93
CA ASN A 13 -2.20 3.73 -10.99
C ASN A 13 -1.01 4.22 -10.17
N HIS A 14 -0.74 5.53 -10.15
CA HIS A 14 0.32 6.09 -9.31
C HIS A 14 0.02 5.94 -7.81
N LEU A 15 -1.23 6.15 -7.39
CA LEU A 15 -1.61 5.96 -5.99
C LEU A 15 -1.53 4.49 -5.57
N ILE A 16 -2.04 3.60 -6.41
CA ILE A 16 -2.02 2.15 -6.17
C ILE A 16 -0.57 1.65 -6.14
N SER A 17 0.28 2.08 -7.08
CA SER A 17 1.68 1.65 -7.12
C SER A 17 2.46 2.10 -5.89
N ALA A 18 2.24 3.33 -5.40
CA ALA A 18 2.86 3.81 -4.15
C ALA A 18 2.44 2.95 -2.94
N THR A 19 1.14 2.65 -2.84
CA THR A 19 0.60 1.81 -1.77
C THR A 19 1.15 0.38 -1.84
N MET A 20 1.17 -0.23 -3.02
CA MET A 20 1.70 -1.58 -3.25
C MET A 20 3.21 -1.67 -3.01
N SER A 21 3.95 -0.61 -3.33
CA SER A 21 5.36 -0.48 -2.98
C SER A 21 5.54 -0.55 -1.45
N GLY A 22 4.73 0.18 -0.68
CA GLY A 22 4.74 0.11 0.78
C GLY A 22 4.47 -1.30 1.33
N VAL A 23 3.43 -1.97 0.83
CA VAL A 23 3.04 -3.33 1.27
C VAL A 23 4.14 -4.36 0.98
N THR A 24 4.83 -4.22 -0.15
CA THR A 24 5.91 -5.15 -0.56
C THR A 24 7.29 -4.75 -0.04
N CYS A 25 7.40 -3.66 0.72
CA CYS A 25 8.69 -3.15 1.22
C CYS A 25 9.44 -4.19 2.05
N CYS A 26 8.74 -4.94 2.91
CA CYS A 26 9.31 -5.98 3.78
C CYS A 26 9.87 -7.19 3.02
N LEU A 27 9.52 -7.37 1.74
CA LEU A 27 10.05 -8.41 0.87
C LEU A 27 11.27 -7.94 0.06
N ARG A 28 11.35 -6.63 -0.20
CA ARG A 28 12.42 -6.01 -1.02
C ARG A 28 13.60 -5.54 -0.20
N PHE A 29 13.35 -5.14 1.05
CA PHE A 29 14.35 -4.66 1.96
C PHE A 29 14.39 -5.55 3.21
N PRO A 30 15.59 -5.88 3.71
CA PRO A 30 15.73 -6.74 4.88
C PRO A 30 15.10 -6.06 6.11
N GLY A 31 14.18 -6.76 6.75
CA GLY A 31 13.50 -6.31 7.96
C GLY A 31 13.03 -7.48 8.81
N GLN A 32 12.78 -7.26 10.09
CA GLN A 32 12.39 -8.31 11.05
C GLN A 32 10.89 -8.64 11.00
N LEU A 33 10.05 -7.69 10.58
CA LEU A 33 8.60 -7.81 10.54
C LEU A 33 8.10 -8.11 9.10
N ASN A 34 7.23 -9.10 8.94
CA ASN A 34 6.64 -9.51 7.65
C ASN A 34 7.66 -9.84 6.54
N SER A 35 8.87 -10.28 6.91
CA SER A 35 10.01 -10.52 6.00
C SER A 35 9.73 -11.50 4.85
N ASP A 36 8.71 -12.35 5.02
CA ASP A 36 8.27 -13.33 4.04
C ASP A 36 6.75 -13.28 3.88
N LEU A 37 6.25 -13.64 2.69
CA LEU A 37 4.81 -13.71 2.39
C LEU A 37 4.05 -14.60 3.39
N ARG A 38 4.68 -15.68 3.87
CA ARG A 38 4.11 -16.55 4.90
C ARG A 38 3.90 -15.81 6.22
N LYS A 39 4.86 -14.97 6.63
CA LYS A 39 4.76 -14.16 7.87
C LYS A 39 3.68 -13.09 7.76
N LEU A 40 3.58 -12.45 6.60
CA LEU A 40 2.51 -11.48 6.33
C LEU A 40 1.12 -12.13 6.43
N ALA A 41 0.95 -13.32 5.84
CA ALA A 41 -0.30 -14.07 5.90
C ALA A 41 -0.67 -14.47 7.34
N VAL A 42 0.24 -15.06 8.11
CA VAL A 42 -0.08 -15.50 9.49
C VAL A 42 -0.37 -14.33 10.44
N ASN A 43 0.25 -13.17 10.23
CA ASN A 43 0.03 -12.01 11.09
C ASN A 43 -1.32 -11.33 10.84
N LEU A 44 -1.86 -11.44 9.63
CA LEU A 44 -3.06 -10.69 9.21
C LEU A 44 -4.28 -11.57 8.89
N ILE A 45 -4.12 -12.89 8.76
CA ILE A 45 -5.19 -13.84 8.41
C ILE A 45 -5.40 -14.81 9.60
N PRO A 46 -6.23 -14.45 10.59
CA PRO A 46 -6.55 -15.34 11.71
C PRO A 46 -7.43 -16.53 11.29
N PHE A 47 -8.19 -16.40 10.19
CA PHE A 47 -9.02 -17.45 9.61
C PHE A 47 -8.83 -17.51 8.10
N PRO A 48 -8.67 -18.69 7.47
CA PRO A 48 -8.39 -18.79 6.03
C PRO A 48 -9.39 -18.09 5.10
N ARG A 49 -10.66 -17.98 5.53
CA ARG A 49 -11.73 -17.32 4.77
C ARG A 49 -11.72 -15.79 4.90
N LEU A 50 -11.00 -15.24 5.88
CA LEU A 50 -10.89 -13.79 6.13
C LEU A 50 -9.55 -13.26 5.62
N HIS A 51 -9.26 -13.48 4.33
CA HIS A 51 -8.01 -13.07 3.69
C HIS A 51 -8.14 -11.77 2.88
N PHE A 52 -9.24 -11.02 3.04
CA PHE A 52 -9.45 -9.73 2.40
C PHE A 52 -8.88 -8.61 3.27
N PHE A 53 -7.85 -7.94 2.78
CA PHE A 53 -7.19 -6.86 3.50
C PHE A 53 -7.79 -5.50 3.16
N MET A 54 -7.89 -4.64 4.17
CA MET A 54 -8.11 -3.21 3.97
C MET A 54 -6.76 -2.50 4.10
N VAL A 55 -6.38 -1.76 3.06
CA VAL A 55 -5.10 -1.03 3.02
C VAL A 55 -5.35 0.46 3.15
N GLY A 56 -4.60 1.11 4.04
CA GLY A 56 -4.57 2.56 4.20
C GLY A 56 -3.20 3.12 3.86
N PHE A 57 -3.15 4.25 3.18
CA PHE A 57 -1.91 4.93 2.83
C PHE A 57 -1.97 6.41 3.25
N ALA A 58 -0.95 6.84 3.99
CA ALA A 58 -0.71 8.23 4.35
C ALA A 58 0.81 8.49 4.31
N PRO A 59 1.26 9.69 3.90
CA PRO A 59 0.47 10.88 3.53
C PRO A 59 -0.03 10.89 2.07
N LEU A 60 -1.16 11.54 1.82
CA LEU A 60 -1.66 11.86 0.47
C LEU A 60 -1.34 13.31 0.12
N THR A 61 -0.17 13.53 -0.47
CA THR A 61 0.25 14.86 -0.96
C THR A 61 -0.30 15.11 -2.37
N SER A 62 -0.70 16.35 -2.66
CA SER A 62 -1.01 16.77 -4.04
C SER A 62 0.29 16.94 -4.83
N ARG A 63 0.27 16.73 -6.14
CA ARG A 63 1.45 16.91 -7.01
C ARG A 63 2.05 18.33 -6.92
N GLY A 64 1.26 19.32 -6.54
CA GLY A 64 1.70 20.71 -6.36
C GLY A 64 2.01 21.11 -4.92
N SER A 65 1.75 20.25 -3.93
CA SER A 65 2.22 20.49 -2.56
C SER A 65 3.62 19.92 -2.44
N GLN A 66 4.63 20.76 -2.67
CA GLN A 66 5.98 20.46 -2.22
C GLN A 66 5.95 20.26 -0.70
N GLN A 67 6.64 19.22 -0.22
CA GLN A 67 6.94 19.04 1.19
C GLN A 67 7.95 20.08 1.64
#